data_AF-A0AA40CSU7-F1
#
_entry.id   AF-A0AA40CSU7-F1
#
_cell.length_a   1.000
_cell.length_b   1.000
_cell.length_c   1.000
_cell.angle_alpha   90.00
_cell.angle_beta   90.00
_cell.angle_gamma   90.00
#
_symmetry.space_group_name_H-M   'P 1'
#
loop_
_entity.id
_entity.type
_entity.pdbx_description
1 polymer ?
#
loop_
_entity_poly.entity_id
_entity_poly.type
_entity_poly.pdbx_seq_one_letter_code
_entity_poly.pdbx_strand_id
1 'polypeptide(L)'
;MSRYGSGTSWACYGLFDDEYSRAFVAVDALEIVSLIILLVMWARAQGRTPHQFEVLKWHNFGITLHFWLLYIIIIFIEFFMMGCADSFTITDAYRMSIAAQVFFWIAKNFLLATVLLAIPRGLDRLRDPGDIGRSAWYNAAGCLQAFIALFTVVFLALFIWAYQSAIDNYNRPYSRGNFSAFPQYIYVYMAITTCWFVVAVIAASRIAHALSAATSRWQTVPGGLKGWGWTLCGSLFAYGVLITFFAFFDAFGVTSRSVFSHAFVVQRIAELVLTTFFSLLLLLSVMQVAKGISQMLAHPDSYGFGRDRREADDAYVGGQNHDGVYGEDSAYFETHNRGYYGTTVR
;
A
#
# COMPACT_ATOMS: atom_id res chain seq x y z
N MET A 1 26.95 -30.87 -11.30
CA MET A 1 25.92 -29.99 -10.70
C MET A 1 25.80 -30.35 -9.23
N SER A 2 26.13 -29.43 -8.32
CA SER A 2 25.76 -29.61 -6.90
C SER A 2 24.27 -29.35 -6.78
N ARG A 3 23.47 -30.41 -6.67
CA ARG A 3 22.03 -30.31 -6.48
C ARG A 3 21.76 -29.93 -5.02
N TYR A 4 20.84 -29.02 -4.77
CA TYR A 4 20.21 -28.98 -3.45
C TYR A 4 19.46 -30.30 -3.29
N GLY A 5 19.75 -31.07 -2.23
CA GLY A 5 19.06 -32.33 -1.94
C GLY A 5 19.69 -33.63 -2.45
N SER A 6 20.82 -33.63 -3.19
CA SER A 6 21.44 -34.91 -3.60
C SER A 6 22.17 -35.60 -2.44
N GLY A 7 21.43 -36.32 -1.60
CA GLY A 7 22.00 -37.18 -0.58
C GLY A 7 21.00 -37.92 0.30
N THR A 8 19.76 -37.44 0.45
CA THR A 8 18.78 -38.11 1.32
C THR A 8 17.39 -38.02 0.72
N SER A 9 16.70 -39.16 0.63
CA SER A 9 15.27 -39.31 0.28
C SER A 9 14.32 -38.65 1.30
N TRP A 10 14.83 -37.67 2.05
CA TRP A 10 14.23 -36.97 3.19
C TRP A 10 14.16 -35.45 2.92
N ALA A 11 14.55 -34.97 1.73
CA ALA A 11 14.65 -33.54 1.41
C ALA A 11 13.36 -32.75 1.69
N CYS A 12 12.18 -33.33 1.40
CA CYS A 12 10.91 -32.71 1.79
C CYS A 12 10.73 -32.63 3.32
N TYR A 13 11.14 -33.65 4.08
CA TYR A 13 10.92 -33.67 5.53
C TYR A 13 11.94 -32.81 6.30
N GLY A 14 13.19 -32.71 5.86
CA GLY A 14 14.22 -31.93 6.55
C GLY A 14 13.92 -30.43 6.67
N LEU A 15 13.22 -29.84 5.68
CA LEU A 15 12.77 -28.45 5.72
C LEU A 15 11.46 -28.27 6.51
N PHE A 16 10.73 -29.34 6.80
CA PHE A 16 9.54 -29.32 7.65
C PHE A 16 9.78 -29.98 9.02
N ASP A 17 10.98 -30.46 9.33
CA ASP A 17 11.33 -31.03 10.63
C ASP A 17 11.90 -29.97 11.58
N ASP A 18 12.43 -28.88 11.02
CA ASP A 18 12.94 -27.73 11.78
C ASP A 18 11.83 -26.74 12.14
N GLU A 19 11.76 -26.35 13.42
CA GLU A 19 10.72 -25.46 13.95
C GLU A 19 10.72 -24.09 13.26
N TYR A 20 11.88 -23.64 12.79
CA TYR A 20 12.04 -22.34 12.14
C TYR A 20 11.45 -22.32 10.74
N SER A 21 11.71 -23.33 9.92
CA SER A 21 11.14 -23.43 8.58
C SER A 21 9.62 -23.58 8.61
N ARG A 22 9.06 -24.28 9.62
CA ARG A 22 7.61 -24.29 9.88
C ARG A 22 7.07 -22.89 10.19
N ALA A 23 7.81 -22.10 10.98
CA ALA A 23 7.42 -20.73 11.30
C ALA A 23 7.41 -19.82 10.07
N PHE A 24 8.41 -19.91 9.17
CA PHE A 24 8.42 -19.18 7.90
C PHE A 24 7.18 -19.48 7.06
N VAL A 25 6.89 -20.77 6.84
CA VAL A 25 5.73 -21.21 6.04
C VAL A 25 4.42 -20.76 6.68
N ALA A 26 4.32 -20.82 8.01
CA ALA A 26 3.14 -20.37 8.73
C ALA A 26 2.89 -18.86 8.57
N VAL A 27 3.95 -18.05 8.61
CA VAL A 27 3.84 -16.59 8.44
C VAL A 27 3.44 -16.24 7.01
N ASP A 28 4.08 -16.84 6.00
CA ASP A 28 3.73 -16.60 4.59
C ASP A 28 2.30 -17.06 4.27
N ALA A 29 1.88 -18.22 4.80
CA ALA A 29 0.52 -18.70 4.64
C ALA A 29 -0.51 -17.76 5.31
N LEU A 30 -0.20 -17.24 6.49
CA LEU A 30 -1.04 -16.26 7.17
C LEU A 30 -1.13 -14.95 6.38
N GLU A 31 -0.02 -14.50 5.79
CA GLU A 31 0.01 -13.32 4.93
C GLU A 31 -0.86 -13.51 3.69
N ILE A 32 -0.73 -14.65 2.98
CA ILE A 32 -1.56 -15.01 1.83
C ILE A 32 -3.04 -14.97 2.18
N VAL A 33 -3.44 -15.68 3.24
CA VAL A 33 -4.86 -15.75 3.66
C VAL A 33 -5.39 -14.36 4.02
N SER A 34 -4.59 -13.56 4.72
CA SER A 34 -4.96 -12.20 5.12
C SER A 34 -5.13 -11.28 3.91
N LEU A 35 -4.23 -11.35 2.92
CA LEU A 35 -4.32 -10.59 1.67
C LEU A 35 -5.57 -10.99 0.86
N ILE A 36 -5.91 -12.28 0.81
CA ILE A 36 -7.16 -12.75 0.17
C ILE A 36 -8.38 -12.16 0.88
N ILE A 37 -8.41 -12.18 2.21
CA ILE A 37 -9.51 -11.59 3.00
C ILE A 37 -9.63 -10.09 2.69
N LEU A 38 -8.51 -9.35 2.71
CA LEU A 38 -8.48 -7.93 2.37
C LEU A 38 -8.98 -7.68 0.95
N LEU A 39 -8.59 -8.51 -0.02
CA LEU A 39 -9.03 -8.39 -1.41
C LEU A 39 -10.54 -8.63 -1.55
N VAL A 40 -11.08 -9.65 -0.88
CA VAL A 40 -12.53 -9.93 -0.87
C VAL A 40 -13.29 -8.80 -0.20
N MET A 41 -12.80 -8.29 0.94
CA MET A 41 -13.39 -7.14 1.62
C MET A 41 -13.41 -5.90 0.73
N TRP A 42 -12.30 -5.63 0.03
CA TRP A 42 -12.18 -4.54 -0.92
C TRP A 42 -13.16 -4.70 -2.10
N ALA A 43 -13.22 -5.88 -2.72
CA ALA A 43 -14.13 -6.15 -3.84
C ALA A 43 -15.60 -5.97 -3.44
N ARG A 44 -15.99 -6.46 -2.25
CA ARG A 44 -17.33 -6.24 -1.67
C ARG A 44 -17.61 -4.76 -1.42
N ALA A 45 -16.61 -3.99 -0.99
CA ALA A 45 -16.76 -2.56 -0.79
C ALA A 45 -16.99 -1.83 -2.12
N GLN A 46 -16.28 -2.21 -3.20
CA GLN A 46 -16.47 -1.61 -4.53
C GLN A 46 -17.89 -1.80 -5.07
N GLY A 47 -18.47 -3.00 -4.91
CA GLY A 47 -19.80 -3.31 -5.43
C GLY A 47 -20.96 -2.55 -4.77
N ARG A 48 -20.72 -1.85 -3.65
CA ARG A 48 -21.73 -1.08 -2.92
C ARG A 48 -21.59 0.44 -3.09
N THR A 49 -20.58 0.90 -3.82
CA THR A 49 -20.31 2.33 -4.01
C THR A 49 -21.08 2.87 -5.22
N PRO A 50 -21.91 3.91 -5.08
CA PRO A 50 -22.63 4.52 -6.20
C PRO A 50 -21.67 5.11 -7.25
N HIS A 51 -22.06 5.07 -8.54
CA HIS A 51 -21.21 5.52 -9.65
C HIS A 51 -20.71 6.97 -9.53
N GLN A 52 -21.45 7.83 -8.83
CA GLN A 52 -21.08 9.25 -8.64
C GLN A 52 -19.83 9.44 -7.75
N PHE A 53 -19.46 8.41 -6.97
CA PHE A 53 -18.24 8.38 -6.16
C PHE A 53 -17.11 7.57 -6.83
N GLU A 54 -17.26 7.21 -8.10
CA GLU A 54 -16.25 6.49 -8.89
C GLU A 54 -14.91 7.21 -8.97
N VAL A 55 -14.83 8.52 -8.74
CA VAL A 55 -13.56 9.25 -8.80
C VAL A 55 -12.64 8.91 -7.60
N LEU A 56 -13.16 8.18 -6.61
CA LEU A 56 -12.37 7.49 -5.59
C LEU A 56 -12.06 6.04 -5.97
N LYS A 57 -12.22 5.63 -7.25
CA LYS A 57 -11.94 4.28 -7.76
C LYS A 57 -10.63 3.78 -7.15
N TRP A 58 -10.80 2.95 -6.13
CA TRP A 58 -9.76 2.28 -5.35
C TRP A 58 -9.09 1.19 -6.18
N HIS A 59 -9.15 1.31 -7.51
CA HIS A 59 -8.57 0.43 -8.49
C HIS A 59 -7.07 0.27 -8.24
N ASN A 60 -6.37 1.37 -7.95
CA ASN A 60 -4.95 1.33 -7.60
C ASN A 60 -4.67 0.53 -6.32
N PHE A 61 -5.58 0.58 -5.34
CA PHE A 61 -5.46 -0.21 -4.11
C PHE A 61 -5.80 -1.69 -4.34
N GLY A 62 -6.81 -1.99 -5.17
CA GLY A 62 -7.06 -3.35 -5.64
C GLY A 62 -5.86 -3.92 -6.38
N ILE A 63 -5.28 -3.16 -7.32
CA ILE A 63 -4.05 -3.52 -8.04
C ILE A 63 -2.90 -3.75 -7.05
N THR A 64 -2.73 -2.88 -6.05
CA THR A 64 -1.75 -3.04 -4.97
C THR A 64 -1.89 -4.40 -4.31
N LEU A 65 -3.10 -4.78 -3.89
CA LEU A 65 -3.37 -6.06 -3.23
C LEU A 65 -3.06 -7.26 -4.14
N HIS A 66 -3.38 -7.18 -5.43
CA HIS A 66 -3.06 -8.26 -6.38
C HIS A 66 -1.54 -8.44 -6.55
N PHE A 67 -0.78 -7.35 -6.68
CA PHE A 67 0.68 -7.43 -6.80
C PHE A 67 1.34 -7.91 -5.52
N TRP A 68 0.85 -7.50 -4.34
CA TRP A 68 1.28 -8.06 -3.05
C TRP A 68 1.01 -9.56 -2.95
N LEU A 69 -0.18 -10.01 -3.38
CA LEU A 69 -0.53 -11.42 -3.39
C LEU A 69 0.36 -12.23 -4.35
N LEU A 70 0.64 -11.72 -5.54
CA LEU A 70 1.55 -12.37 -6.50
C LEU A 70 2.98 -12.46 -5.95
N TYR A 71 3.46 -11.39 -5.32
CA TYR A 71 4.77 -11.37 -4.66
C TYR A 71 4.90 -12.49 -3.61
N ILE A 72 3.97 -12.58 -2.67
CA ILE A 72 4.06 -13.58 -1.59
C ILE A 72 3.87 -15.01 -2.11
N ILE A 73 3.04 -15.22 -3.15
CA ILE A 73 2.88 -16.54 -3.77
C ILE A 73 4.18 -17.01 -4.44
N ILE A 74 4.89 -16.11 -5.13
CA ILE A 74 6.16 -16.47 -5.79
C ILE A 74 7.22 -16.82 -4.73
N ILE A 75 7.33 -16.05 -3.66
CA ILE A 75 8.23 -16.36 -2.55
C ILE A 75 7.88 -17.71 -1.91
N PHE A 76 6.59 -17.94 -1.65
CA PHE A 76 6.13 -19.20 -1.07
C PHE A 76 6.48 -20.41 -1.97
N ILE A 77 6.27 -20.29 -3.28
CA ILE A 77 6.64 -21.33 -4.25
C ILE A 77 8.15 -21.50 -4.29
N GLU A 78 8.93 -20.42 -4.34
CA GLU A 78 10.38 -20.45 -4.35
C GLU A 78 10.92 -21.19 -3.11
N PHE A 79 10.43 -20.84 -1.91
CA PHE A 79 10.79 -21.48 -0.66
C PHE A 79 10.42 -22.97 -0.65
N PHE A 80 9.20 -23.30 -1.08
CA PHE A 80 8.72 -24.69 -1.14
C PHE A 80 9.53 -25.54 -2.13
N MET A 81 9.79 -25.01 -3.33
CA MET A 81 10.52 -25.72 -4.38
C MET A 81 12.00 -25.90 -4.05
N MET A 82 12.63 -24.92 -3.40
CA MET A 82 14.00 -25.07 -2.86
C MET A 82 14.11 -26.22 -1.84
N GLY A 83 13.06 -26.48 -1.06
CA GLY A 83 13.03 -27.57 -0.09
C GLY A 83 12.64 -28.94 -0.65
N CYS A 84 11.85 -28.97 -1.73
CA CYS A 84 11.18 -30.21 -2.16
C CYS A 84 11.61 -30.76 -3.52
N ALA A 85 12.22 -29.95 -4.39
CA ALA A 85 12.43 -30.34 -5.79
C ALA A 85 13.91 -30.55 -6.14
N ASP A 86 14.30 -31.80 -6.39
CA ASP A 86 15.65 -32.19 -6.86
C ASP A 86 16.05 -31.55 -8.21
N SER A 87 15.06 -31.12 -8.99
CA SER A 87 15.26 -30.46 -10.30
C SER A 87 15.30 -28.93 -10.20
N PHE A 88 15.01 -28.33 -9.03
CA PHE A 88 14.99 -26.89 -8.87
C PHE A 88 16.42 -26.37 -8.68
N THR A 89 16.86 -25.49 -9.58
CA THR A 89 18.24 -25.01 -9.58
C THR A 89 18.36 -23.65 -8.90
N ILE A 90 19.58 -23.29 -8.48
CA ILE A 90 19.87 -21.94 -7.95
C ILE A 90 19.55 -20.84 -8.97
N THR A 91 19.63 -21.15 -10.26
CA THR A 91 19.22 -20.25 -11.34
C THR A 91 17.72 -20.00 -11.35
N ASP A 92 16.91 -21.02 -11.07
CA ASP A 92 15.45 -20.88 -10.97
C ASP A 92 15.05 -20.05 -9.75
N ALA A 93 15.72 -20.26 -8.62
CA ALA A 93 15.58 -19.42 -7.43
C ALA A 93 15.86 -17.94 -7.75
N TYR A 94 16.99 -17.63 -8.39
CA TYR A 94 17.31 -16.25 -8.77
C TYR A 94 16.27 -15.62 -9.71
N ARG A 95 15.70 -16.39 -10.64
CA ARG A 95 14.63 -15.90 -11.54
C ARG A 95 13.34 -15.62 -10.79
N MET A 96 12.95 -16.48 -9.84
CA MET A 96 11.78 -16.27 -8.98
C MET A 96 11.97 -15.07 -8.07
N SER A 97 13.14 -14.93 -7.45
CA SER A 97 13.53 -13.78 -6.63
C SER A 97 13.44 -12.45 -7.41
N ILE A 98 13.87 -12.43 -8.69
CA ILE A 98 13.68 -11.26 -9.57
C ILE A 98 12.19 -10.93 -9.73
N ALA A 99 11.38 -11.92 -10.11
CA ALA A 99 9.95 -11.70 -10.32
C ALA A 99 9.25 -11.19 -9.05
N ALA A 100 9.55 -11.80 -7.91
CA ALA A 100 9.03 -11.39 -6.61
C ALA A 100 9.38 -9.91 -6.31
N GLN A 101 10.65 -9.52 -6.41
CA GLN A 101 11.07 -8.14 -6.13
C GLN A 101 10.42 -7.12 -7.05
N VAL A 102 10.22 -7.45 -8.33
CA VAL A 102 9.50 -6.57 -9.27
C VAL A 102 8.06 -6.34 -8.80
N PHE A 103 7.32 -7.40 -8.48
CA PHE A 103 5.93 -7.27 -8.03
C PHE A 103 5.81 -6.54 -6.69
N PHE A 104 6.70 -6.83 -5.74
CA PHE A 104 6.76 -6.14 -4.46
C PHE A 104 6.89 -4.62 -4.61
N TRP A 105 7.87 -4.18 -5.42
CA TRP A 105 8.13 -2.76 -5.60
C TRP A 105 7.05 -2.04 -6.40
N ILE A 106 6.44 -2.70 -7.37
CA ILE A 106 5.24 -2.18 -8.05
C ILE A 106 4.10 -2.00 -7.03
N ALA A 107 3.86 -3.00 -6.19
CA ALA A 107 2.83 -2.94 -5.17
C ALA A 107 3.08 -1.79 -4.17
N LYS A 108 4.33 -1.60 -3.71
CA LYS A 108 4.70 -0.48 -2.83
C LYS A 108 4.49 0.89 -3.47
N ASN A 109 4.74 1.03 -4.78
CA ASN A 109 4.50 2.29 -5.49
C ASN A 109 3.00 2.61 -5.58
N PHE A 110 2.14 1.62 -5.87
CA PHE A 110 0.69 1.84 -5.87
C PHE A 110 0.11 2.09 -4.47
N LEU A 111 0.66 1.43 -3.44
CA LEU A 111 0.31 1.73 -2.05
C LEU A 111 0.64 3.17 -1.71
N LEU A 112 1.86 3.62 -2.06
CA LEU A 112 2.31 4.98 -1.85
C LEU A 112 1.43 5.99 -2.57
N ALA A 113 1.06 5.72 -3.83
CA ALA A 113 0.13 6.55 -4.59
C ALA A 113 -1.23 6.69 -3.88
N THR A 114 -1.72 5.59 -3.30
CA THR A 114 -2.98 5.57 -2.56
C THR A 114 -2.91 6.45 -1.32
N VAL A 115 -1.81 6.38 -0.58
CA VAL A 115 -1.62 7.13 0.67
C VAL A 115 -1.26 8.61 0.45
N LEU A 116 -0.52 8.94 -0.62
CA LEU A 116 -0.13 10.32 -0.95
C LEU A 116 -1.18 11.11 -1.72
N LEU A 117 -1.89 10.43 -2.63
CA LEU A 117 -2.81 11.09 -3.56
C LEU A 117 -4.25 10.75 -3.22
N ALA A 118 -4.63 9.48 -3.19
CA ALA A 118 -6.05 9.10 -3.11
C ALA A 118 -6.67 9.46 -1.75
N ILE A 119 -6.03 9.09 -0.63
CA ILE A 119 -6.55 9.39 0.71
C ILE A 119 -6.61 10.91 0.97
N PRO A 120 -5.53 11.69 0.73
CA PRO A 120 -5.59 13.15 0.89
C PRO A 120 -6.62 13.80 -0.03
N ARG A 121 -6.80 13.34 -1.27
CA ARG A 121 -7.89 13.82 -2.16
C ARG A 121 -9.26 13.56 -1.58
N GLY A 122 -9.47 12.38 -1.03
CA GLY A 122 -10.70 12.02 -0.35
C GLY A 122 -10.98 12.93 0.85
N LEU A 123 -9.98 13.15 1.70
CA LEU A 123 -10.09 14.03 2.87
C LEU A 123 -10.28 15.50 2.49
N ASP A 124 -9.59 15.98 1.46
CA ASP A 124 -9.73 17.35 0.97
C ASP A 124 -11.12 17.59 0.35
N ARG A 125 -11.72 16.61 -0.32
CA ARG A 125 -13.11 16.71 -0.82
C ARG A 125 -14.14 16.86 0.28
N LEU A 126 -13.87 16.32 1.46
CA LEU A 126 -14.72 16.55 2.63
C LEU A 126 -14.63 18.01 3.11
N ARG A 127 -13.54 18.72 2.78
CA ARG A 127 -13.29 20.12 3.19
C ARG A 127 -13.66 21.11 2.09
N ASP A 128 -14.04 22.34 2.46
CA ASP A 128 -14.48 23.37 1.51
C ASP A 128 -13.48 23.63 0.37
N PRO A 129 -13.96 23.78 -0.88
CA PRO A 129 -13.15 23.78 -2.11
C PRO A 129 -12.20 24.98 -2.31
N GLY A 130 -12.16 25.97 -1.41
CA GLY A 130 -11.44 27.23 -1.61
C GLY A 130 -9.95 27.27 -1.21
N ASP A 131 -9.35 26.15 -0.79
CA ASP A 131 -8.01 26.16 -0.17
C ASP A 131 -6.88 26.09 -1.22
N ILE A 132 -6.19 27.21 -1.45
CA ILE A 132 -5.09 27.38 -2.43
C ILE A 132 -3.93 26.38 -2.21
N GLY A 133 -3.76 25.86 -0.99
CA GLY A 133 -2.75 24.85 -0.66
C GLY A 133 -2.96 23.44 -1.25
N ARG A 134 -4.13 23.16 -1.84
CA ARG A 134 -4.45 21.83 -2.40
C ARG A 134 -3.64 21.53 -3.66
N SER A 135 -3.52 22.48 -4.59
CA SER A 135 -2.84 22.26 -5.87
C SER A 135 -1.33 22.02 -5.70
N ALA A 136 -0.68 22.76 -4.80
CA ALA A 136 0.74 22.63 -4.50
C ALA A 136 1.08 21.25 -3.92
N TRP A 137 0.26 20.72 -3.00
CA TRP A 137 0.46 19.39 -2.44
C TRP A 137 0.39 18.29 -3.51
N TYR A 138 -0.62 18.30 -4.38
CA TYR A 138 -0.76 17.24 -5.39
C TYR A 138 0.36 17.24 -6.42
N ASN A 139 0.86 18.43 -6.76
CA ASN A 139 2.05 18.54 -7.61
C ASN A 139 3.28 17.99 -6.90
N ALA A 140 3.53 18.38 -5.64
CA ALA A 140 4.66 17.88 -4.85
C ALA A 140 4.59 16.36 -4.63
N ALA A 141 3.43 15.83 -4.26
CA ALA A 141 3.19 14.40 -4.06
C ALA A 141 3.36 13.61 -5.38
N GLY A 142 2.92 14.16 -6.51
CA GLY A 142 3.17 13.59 -7.83
C GLY A 142 4.66 13.54 -8.18
N CYS A 143 5.40 14.62 -7.94
CA CYS A 143 6.85 14.67 -8.13
C CYS A 143 7.60 13.67 -7.21
N LEU A 144 7.22 13.59 -5.93
CA LEU A 144 7.80 12.63 -4.98
C LEU A 144 7.54 11.19 -5.40
N GLN A 145 6.33 10.88 -5.85
CA GLN A 145 6.00 9.54 -6.36
C GLN A 145 6.81 9.22 -7.63
N ALA A 146 6.96 10.17 -8.56
CA ALA A 146 7.76 9.99 -9.76
C ALA A 146 9.24 9.76 -9.43
N PHE A 147 9.77 10.48 -8.44
CA PHE A 147 11.15 10.31 -7.97
C PHE A 147 11.36 8.92 -7.35
N ILE A 148 10.45 8.48 -6.47
CA ILE A 148 10.52 7.12 -5.89
C ILE A 148 10.38 6.05 -6.97
N ALA A 149 9.50 6.24 -7.96
CA ALA A 149 9.38 5.32 -9.09
C ALA A 149 10.68 5.25 -9.91
N LEU A 150 11.33 6.38 -10.16
CA LEU A 150 12.64 6.41 -10.83
C LEU A 150 13.71 5.65 -10.04
N PHE A 151 13.80 5.89 -8.72
CA PHE A 151 14.71 5.15 -7.85
C PHE A 151 14.41 3.66 -7.84
N THR A 152 13.13 3.29 -7.88
CA THR A 152 12.67 1.90 -7.98
C THR A 152 13.17 1.26 -9.26
N VAL A 153 13.04 1.94 -10.40
CA VAL A 153 13.50 1.44 -11.70
C VAL A 153 15.02 1.26 -11.70
N VAL A 154 15.79 2.22 -11.17
CA VAL A 154 17.25 2.11 -11.06
C VAL A 154 17.65 0.94 -10.16
N PHE A 155 17.00 0.80 -9.00
CA PHE A 155 17.22 -0.31 -8.08
C PHE A 155 16.95 -1.66 -8.78
N LEU A 156 15.78 -1.81 -9.40
CA LEU A 156 15.40 -3.04 -10.08
C LEU A 156 16.34 -3.37 -11.25
N ALA A 157 16.79 -2.37 -12.01
CA ALA A 157 17.76 -2.58 -13.09
C ALA A 157 19.09 -3.13 -12.55
N LEU A 158 19.63 -2.55 -11.48
CA LEU A 158 20.86 -3.01 -10.84
C LEU A 158 20.68 -4.40 -10.19
N PHE A 159 19.53 -4.65 -9.56
CA PHE A 159 19.20 -5.92 -8.95
C PHE A 159 19.11 -7.04 -9.99
N ILE A 160 18.34 -6.80 -11.07
CA ILE A 160 18.19 -7.74 -12.19
C ILE A 160 19.55 -8.00 -12.84
N TRP A 161 20.33 -6.95 -13.09
CA TRP A 161 21.67 -7.09 -13.66
C TRP A 161 22.59 -7.94 -12.77
N ALA A 162 22.57 -7.73 -11.46
CA ALA A 162 23.37 -8.50 -10.51
C ALA A 162 22.97 -9.98 -10.48
N TYR A 163 21.67 -10.27 -10.40
CA TYR A 163 21.16 -11.65 -10.39
C TYR A 163 21.34 -12.34 -11.74
N GLN A 164 21.20 -11.62 -12.86
CA GLN A 164 21.46 -12.18 -14.18
C GLN A 164 22.96 -12.47 -14.38
N SER A 165 23.84 -11.57 -13.94
CA SER A 165 25.29 -11.82 -13.95
C SER A 165 25.67 -13.02 -13.10
N ALA A 166 24.94 -13.26 -11.99
CA ALA A 166 25.10 -14.45 -11.17
C ALA A 166 24.76 -15.74 -11.92
N ILE A 167 23.61 -15.73 -12.58
CA ILE A 167 23.14 -16.84 -13.41
C ILE A 167 24.16 -17.14 -14.52
N ASP A 168 24.60 -16.13 -15.24
CA ASP A 168 25.51 -16.28 -16.38
C ASP A 168 26.89 -16.83 -15.94
N ASN A 169 27.39 -16.42 -14.77
CA ASN A 169 28.63 -16.95 -14.22
C ASN A 169 28.47 -18.39 -13.73
N TYR A 170 27.36 -18.73 -13.08
CA TYR A 170 27.09 -20.09 -12.60
C TYR A 170 26.97 -21.10 -13.75
N ASN A 171 26.46 -20.67 -14.90
CA ASN A 171 26.32 -21.51 -16.09
C ASN A 171 27.61 -21.68 -16.90
N ARG A 172 28.73 -21.03 -16.54
CA ARG A 172 30.00 -21.16 -17.25
C ARG A 172 30.82 -22.37 -16.73
N PRO A 173 31.24 -23.31 -17.60
CA PRO A 173 31.85 -24.57 -17.17
C PRO A 173 33.25 -24.45 -16.52
N TYR A 174 33.93 -23.29 -16.57
CA TYR A 174 35.31 -23.14 -16.08
C TYR A 174 35.61 -21.83 -15.33
N SER A 175 34.60 -21.04 -14.95
CA SER A 175 34.82 -19.79 -14.23
C SER A 175 34.31 -19.89 -12.79
N ARG A 176 35.19 -20.24 -11.85
CA ARG A 176 35.02 -19.86 -10.44
C ARG A 176 35.55 -18.43 -10.27
N GLY A 177 34.93 -17.48 -10.98
CA GLY A 177 35.22 -16.07 -10.77
C GLY A 177 34.79 -15.67 -9.37
N ASN A 178 35.69 -15.07 -8.60
CA ASN A 178 35.36 -14.47 -7.32
C ASN A 178 34.19 -13.49 -7.51
N PHE A 179 33.12 -13.72 -6.75
CA PHE A 179 31.98 -12.83 -6.64
C PHE A 179 32.39 -11.58 -5.85
N SER A 180 33.14 -10.67 -6.49
CA SER A 180 33.51 -9.38 -5.89
C SER A 180 32.69 -8.25 -6.51
N ALA A 181 31.38 -8.43 -6.62
CA ALA A 181 30.48 -7.30 -6.72
C ALA A 181 29.92 -7.08 -5.32
N PHE A 182 30.63 -6.31 -4.50
CA PHE A 182 30.05 -5.69 -3.31
C PHE A 182 28.72 -5.09 -3.76
N PRO A 183 27.55 -5.46 -3.23
CA PRO A 183 26.35 -5.39 -4.03
C PRO A 183 25.89 -3.93 -4.08
N GLN A 184 26.24 -3.22 -5.17
CA GLN A 184 25.96 -1.78 -5.32
C GLN A 184 24.46 -1.50 -5.21
N TYR A 185 23.61 -2.48 -5.54
CA TYR A 185 22.17 -2.41 -5.34
C TYR A 185 21.76 -2.28 -3.86
N ILE A 186 22.56 -2.73 -2.88
CA ILE A 186 22.24 -2.61 -1.44
C ILE A 186 22.23 -1.15 -1.00
N TYR A 187 23.18 -0.34 -1.46
CA TYR A 187 23.17 1.09 -1.16
C TYR A 187 21.97 1.80 -1.79
N VAL A 188 21.59 1.40 -3.01
CA VAL A 188 20.37 1.91 -3.66
C VAL A 188 19.12 1.43 -2.92
N TYR A 189 19.11 0.19 -2.42
CA TYR A 189 18.04 -0.37 -1.58
C TYR A 189 17.85 0.42 -0.27
N MET A 190 18.95 0.77 0.41
CA MET A 190 18.89 1.64 1.59
C MET A 190 18.34 3.02 1.26
N ALA A 191 18.82 3.62 0.16
CA ALA A 191 18.39 4.95 -0.25
C ALA A 191 16.89 4.97 -0.58
N ILE A 192 16.39 3.95 -1.28
CA ILE A 192 14.98 3.86 -1.65
C ILE A 192 14.08 3.56 -0.44
N THR A 193 14.48 2.70 0.50
CA THR A 193 13.68 2.45 1.72
C THR A 193 13.65 3.68 2.62
N THR A 194 14.78 4.39 2.76
CA THR A 194 14.85 5.65 3.48
C THR A 194 13.98 6.73 2.83
N CYS A 195 14.05 6.89 1.51
CA CYS A 195 13.22 7.84 0.78
C CYS A 195 11.72 7.51 0.93
N TRP A 196 11.36 6.23 0.82
CA TRP A 196 10.01 5.76 1.06
C TRP A 196 9.53 6.11 2.48
N PHE A 197 10.37 5.88 3.50
CA PHE A 197 10.05 6.22 4.88
C PHE A 197 9.81 7.72 5.08
N VAL A 198 10.70 8.57 4.57
CA VAL A 198 10.53 10.03 4.64
C VAL A 198 9.20 10.45 4.01
N VAL A 199 8.87 9.92 2.84
CA VAL A 199 7.63 10.24 2.15
C VAL A 199 6.40 9.69 2.91
N ALA A 200 6.51 8.50 3.51
CA ALA A 200 5.45 7.95 4.36
C ALA A 200 5.20 8.80 5.61
N VAL A 201 6.24 9.37 6.24
CA VAL A 201 6.12 10.31 7.36
C VAL A 201 5.44 11.60 6.92
N ILE A 202 5.83 12.16 5.78
CA ILE A 202 5.17 13.34 5.22
C ILE A 202 3.68 13.05 4.95
N ALA A 203 3.36 11.89 4.38
CA ALA A 203 1.97 11.48 4.16
C ALA A 203 1.18 11.32 5.47
N ALA A 204 1.74 10.63 6.46
CA ALA A 204 1.13 10.43 7.76
C ALA A 204 0.88 11.76 8.48
N SER A 205 1.85 12.68 8.46
CA SER A 205 1.68 14.01 9.02
C SER A 205 0.54 14.77 8.33
N ARG A 206 0.44 14.72 7.00
CA ARG A 206 -0.64 15.36 6.25
C ARG A 206 -2.01 14.79 6.62
N ILE A 207 -2.12 13.47 6.71
CA ILE A 207 -3.34 12.78 7.12
C ILE A 207 -3.71 13.15 8.56
N ALA A 208 -2.77 13.16 9.49
CA ALA A 208 -2.99 13.55 10.89
C ALA A 208 -3.50 15.00 11.02
N HIS A 209 -2.89 15.95 10.29
CA HIS A 209 -3.34 17.34 10.27
C HIS A 209 -4.74 17.47 9.68
N ALA A 210 -5.03 16.77 8.58
CA ALA A 210 -6.35 16.78 7.94
C ALA A 210 -7.42 16.20 8.89
N LEU A 211 -7.12 15.09 9.57
CA LEU A 211 -8.02 14.47 10.56
C LEU A 211 -8.25 15.38 11.75
N SER A 212 -7.19 15.98 12.33
CA SER A 212 -7.31 16.90 13.45
C SER A 212 -8.18 18.11 13.10
N ALA A 213 -7.95 18.73 11.94
CA ALA A 213 -8.77 19.83 11.44
C ALA A 213 -10.23 19.42 11.16
N ALA A 214 -10.45 18.20 10.65
CA ALA A 214 -11.78 17.65 10.46
C ALA A 214 -12.49 17.41 11.79
N THR A 215 -11.78 16.93 12.82
CA THR A 215 -12.38 16.67 14.14
C THR A 215 -12.78 17.92 14.89
N SER A 216 -12.09 19.04 14.67
CA SER A 216 -12.43 20.32 15.31
C SER A 216 -13.58 21.04 14.60
N ARG A 217 -13.74 20.86 13.29
CA ARG A 217 -14.79 21.52 12.49
C ARG A 217 -16.07 20.69 12.33
N TRP A 218 -15.95 19.38 12.26
CA TRP A 218 -17.08 18.48 12.04
C TRP A 218 -17.29 17.63 13.29
N GLN A 219 -18.21 18.08 14.15
CA GLN A 219 -18.59 17.37 15.38
C GLN A 219 -19.08 15.93 15.10
N THR A 220 -19.47 15.65 13.85
CA THR A 220 -20.10 14.43 13.34
C THR A 220 -19.16 13.48 12.58
N VAL A 221 -17.83 13.65 12.60
CA VAL A 221 -16.94 12.64 11.99
C VAL A 221 -17.09 11.30 12.74
N PRO A 222 -17.40 10.19 12.04
CA PRO A 222 -17.51 8.87 12.68
C PRO A 222 -16.24 8.53 13.46
N GLY A 223 -16.40 8.09 14.72
CA GLY A 223 -15.28 7.67 15.56
C GLY A 223 -14.42 6.59 14.90
N GLY A 224 -15.03 5.74 14.07
CA GLY A 224 -14.32 4.74 13.27
C GLY A 224 -13.30 5.34 12.28
N LEU A 225 -13.65 6.41 11.56
CA LEU A 225 -12.71 7.06 10.62
C LEU A 225 -11.54 7.72 11.37
N LYS A 226 -11.80 8.31 12.55
CA LYS A 226 -10.77 8.87 13.42
C LYS A 226 -9.79 7.78 13.88
N GLY A 227 -10.33 6.68 14.41
CA GLY A 227 -9.53 5.55 14.90
C GLY A 227 -8.65 4.97 13.80
N TRP A 228 -9.24 4.58 12.66
CA TRP A 228 -8.50 4.01 11.53
C TRP A 228 -7.55 5.00 10.88
N GLY A 229 -7.84 6.30 10.90
CA GLY A 229 -6.93 7.34 10.45
C GLY A 229 -5.65 7.43 11.29
N TRP A 230 -5.77 7.34 12.61
CA TRP A 230 -4.59 7.26 13.50
C TRP A 230 -3.86 5.93 13.36
N THR A 231 -4.58 4.82 13.21
CA THR A 231 -3.97 3.51 12.92
C THR A 231 -3.19 3.53 11.61
N LEU A 232 -3.69 4.22 10.58
CA LEU A 232 -2.98 4.43 9.31
C LEU A 232 -1.67 5.20 9.51
N CYS A 233 -1.69 6.32 10.25
CA CYS A 233 -0.48 7.09 10.53
C CYS A 233 0.55 6.26 11.32
N GLY A 234 0.11 5.55 12.35
CA GLY A 234 0.97 4.70 13.17
C GLY A 234 1.57 3.53 12.38
N SER A 235 0.75 2.86 11.55
CA SER A 235 1.22 1.75 10.71
C SER A 235 2.16 2.20 9.60
N LEU A 236 1.94 3.35 8.96
CA LEU A 236 2.88 3.96 8.01
C LEU A 236 4.25 4.22 8.65
N PHE A 237 4.24 4.82 9.83
CA PHE A 237 5.46 5.11 10.58
C PHE A 237 6.19 3.82 10.97
N ALA A 238 5.50 2.89 11.63
CA ALA A 238 6.09 1.65 12.11
C ALA A 238 6.61 0.77 10.96
N TYR A 239 5.82 0.59 9.90
CA TYR A 239 6.25 -0.16 8.72
C TYR A 239 7.48 0.48 8.09
N GLY A 240 7.48 1.80 7.91
CA GLY A 240 8.61 2.55 7.35
C GLY A 240 9.89 2.46 8.18
N VAL A 241 9.79 2.54 9.51
CA VAL A 241 10.92 2.35 10.43
C VAL A 241 11.47 0.93 10.30
N LEU A 242 10.61 -0.09 10.33
CA LEU A 242 11.03 -1.50 10.26
C LEU A 242 11.76 -1.81 8.95
N ILE A 243 11.17 -1.46 7.80
CA ILE A 243 11.80 -1.75 6.50
C ILE A 243 13.14 -1.01 6.32
N THR A 244 13.26 0.20 6.89
CA THR A 244 14.48 1.00 6.79
C THR A 244 15.53 0.42 7.72
N PHE A 245 15.16 0.14 8.98
CA PHE A 245 16.03 -0.48 9.96
C PHE A 245 16.61 -1.80 9.43
N PHE A 246 15.78 -2.71 8.94
CA PHE A 246 16.25 -3.99 8.40
C PHE A 246 17.09 -3.82 7.12
N ALA A 247 16.78 -2.84 6.26
CA ALA A 247 17.62 -2.54 5.09
C ALA A 247 19.05 -2.13 5.46
N PHE A 248 19.24 -1.37 6.55
CA PHE A 248 20.57 -1.03 7.04
C PHE A 248 21.20 -2.20 7.79
N PHE A 249 20.42 -2.88 8.64
CA PHE A 249 20.89 -3.99 9.46
C PHE A 249 21.47 -5.12 8.59
N ASP A 250 20.80 -5.47 7.50
CA ASP A 250 21.24 -6.51 6.56
C ASP A 250 22.59 -6.22 5.92
N ALA A 251 22.90 -4.95 5.66
CA ALA A 251 24.20 -4.59 5.08
C ALA A 251 25.34 -4.60 6.09
N PHE A 252 25.05 -4.35 7.37
CA PHE A 252 26.03 -4.43 8.45
C PHE A 252 26.23 -5.87 8.96
N GLY A 253 25.30 -6.79 8.67
CA GLY A 253 25.25 -8.15 9.23
C GLY A 253 25.89 -9.28 8.40
N VAL A 254 26.20 -9.09 7.11
CA VAL A 254 26.77 -10.17 6.28
C VAL A 254 28.27 -10.31 6.50
N THR A 255 28.64 -10.89 7.64
CA THR A 255 29.92 -11.62 7.77
C THR A 255 29.64 -13.08 7.40
N SER A 256 30.39 -13.61 6.43
CA SER A 256 30.16 -14.88 5.72
C SER A 256 30.13 -16.17 6.59
N ARG A 257 30.21 -16.06 7.92
CA ARG A 257 30.22 -17.20 8.87
C ARG A 257 28.93 -17.41 9.66
N SER A 258 27.94 -16.52 9.61
CA SER A 258 26.75 -16.55 10.50
C SER A 258 25.42 -16.92 9.85
N VAL A 259 25.39 -17.14 8.52
CA VAL A 259 24.16 -17.35 7.71
C VAL A 259 23.35 -18.58 8.16
N PHE A 260 23.95 -19.51 8.91
CA PHE A 260 23.30 -20.69 9.48
C PHE A 260 23.29 -20.72 11.02
N SER A 261 23.57 -19.61 11.70
CA SER A 261 23.48 -19.57 13.18
C SER A 261 22.01 -19.44 13.63
N HIS A 262 21.62 -20.13 14.70
CA HIS A 262 20.27 -20.01 15.28
C HIS A 262 19.86 -18.56 15.56
N ALA A 263 20.81 -17.71 15.97
CA ALA A 263 20.56 -16.28 16.19
C ALA A 263 20.17 -15.54 14.89
N PHE A 264 20.80 -15.89 13.76
CA PHE A 264 20.47 -15.33 12.45
C PHE A 264 19.08 -15.77 11.97
N VAL A 265 18.70 -17.03 12.20
CA VAL A 265 17.39 -17.57 11.80
C VAL A 265 16.25 -16.96 12.62
N VAL A 266 16.39 -16.90 13.95
CA VAL A 266 15.40 -16.27 14.84
C VAL A 266 15.19 -14.80 14.49
N GLN A 267 16.28 -14.10 14.15
CA GLN A 267 16.22 -12.71 13.74
C GLN A 267 15.41 -12.52 12.45
N ARG A 268 15.62 -13.37 11.44
CA ARG A 268 14.88 -13.30 10.18
C ARG A 268 13.40 -13.62 10.32
N ILE A 269 13.03 -14.53 11.24
CA ILE A 269 11.63 -14.78 11.57
C ILE A 269 11.01 -13.55 12.24
N ALA A 270 11.70 -12.92 13.18
CA ALA A 270 11.20 -11.73 13.84
C ALA A 270 11.02 -10.56 12.85
N GLU A 271 11.96 -10.39 11.93
CA GLU A 271 11.85 -9.44 10.81
C GLU A 271 10.60 -9.74 9.96
N LEU A 272 10.42 -10.98 9.53
CA LEU A 272 9.29 -11.38 8.71
C LEU A 272 7.96 -11.11 9.44
N VAL A 273 7.82 -11.58 10.68
CA VAL A 273 6.59 -11.38 11.49
C VAL A 273 6.26 -9.91 11.66
N LEU A 274 7.24 -9.07 12.01
CA LEU A 274 7.02 -7.64 12.24
C LEU A 274 6.66 -6.91 10.94
N THR A 275 7.40 -7.20 9.86
CA THR A 275 7.14 -6.55 8.56
C THR A 275 5.79 -6.97 7.97
N THR A 276 5.43 -8.25 8.05
CA THR A 276 4.11 -8.78 7.67
C THR A 276 2.98 -8.19 8.52
N PHE A 277 3.14 -8.12 9.84
CA PHE A 277 2.09 -7.56 10.71
C PHE A 277 1.78 -6.10 10.37
N PHE A 278 2.82 -5.27 10.27
CA PHE A 278 2.63 -3.85 9.96
C PHE A 278 2.26 -3.58 8.51
N SER A 279 2.65 -4.42 7.55
CA SER A 279 2.19 -4.32 6.16
C SER A 279 0.68 -4.61 6.06
N LEU A 280 0.20 -5.68 6.70
CA LEU A 280 -1.22 -6.05 6.73
C LEU A 280 -2.05 -5.00 7.47
N LEU A 281 -1.55 -4.49 8.61
CA LEU A 281 -2.22 -3.41 9.34
C LEU A 281 -2.30 -2.13 8.51
N LEU A 282 -1.24 -1.80 7.76
CA LEU A 282 -1.22 -0.65 6.86
C LEU A 282 -2.27 -0.81 5.74
N LEU A 283 -2.29 -1.95 5.06
CA LEU A 283 -3.27 -2.25 4.01
C LEU A 283 -4.72 -2.21 4.54
N LEU A 284 -4.95 -2.83 5.70
CA LEU A 284 -6.25 -2.78 6.37
C LEU A 284 -6.66 -1.35 6.72
N SER A 285 -5.74 -0.56 7.30
CA SER A 285 -6.02 0.82 7.69
C SER A 285 -6.35 1.70 6.48
N VAL A 286 -5.61 1.56 5.38
CA VAL A 286 -5.92 2.22 4.10
C VAL A 286 -7.34 1.87 3.67
N MET A 287 -7.72 0.59 3.66
CA MET A 287 -9.06 0.14 3.27
C MET A 287 -10.17 0.65 4.20
N GLN A 288 -9.93 0.77 5.51
CA GLN A 288 -10.94 1.26 6.45
C GLN A 288 -11.12 2.77 6.35
N VAL A 289 -10.02 3.53 6.25
CA VAL A 289 -10.04 4.98 6.01
C VAL A 289 -10.75 5.28 4.69
N ALA A 290 -10.41 4.51 3.65
CA ALA A 290 -11.04 4.56 2.34
C ALA A 290 -12.57 4.44 2.39
N LYS A 291 -13.02 3.39 3.08
CA LYS A 291 -14.44 3.09 3.27
C LYS A 291 -15.14 4.20 4.04
N GLY A 292 -14.53 4.70 5.13
CA GLY A 292 -15.10 5.78 5.92
C GLY A 292 -15.26 7.08 5.13
N ILE A 293 -14.24 7.47 4.35
CA ILE A 293 -14.32 8.64 3.46
C ILE A 293 -15.45 8.46 2.43
N SER A 294 -15.52 7.28 1.81
CA SER A 294 -16.53 6.99 0.78
C SER A 294 -17.95 7.04 1.34
N GLN A 295 -18.16 6.52 2.56
CA GLN A 295 -19.45 6.59 3.26
C GLN A 295 -19.87 8.02 3.58
N MET A 296 -18.94 8.85 4.04
CA MET A 296 -19.23 10.26 4.35
C MET A 296 -19.58 11.07 3.11
N LEU A 297 -18.88 10.81 1.99
CA LEU A 297 -19.20 11.44 0.71
C LEU A 297 -20.55 10.97 0.14
N ALA A 298 -20.93 9.70 0.39
CA ALA A 298 -22.22 9.16 -0.07
C ALA A 298 -23.44 9.70 0.68
N HIS A 299 -23.25 10.16 1.92
CA HIS A 299 -24.34 10.67 2.76
C HIS A 299 -23.97 12.01 3.42
N PRO A 300 -23.70 13.07 2.63
CA PRO A 300 -23.18 14.34 3.14
C PRO A 300 -24.08 14.97 4.21
N ASP A 301 -25.40 14.88 4.02
CA ASP A 301 -26.43 15.45 4.89
C ASP A 301 -26.44 14.81 6.28
N SER A 302 -26.24 13.49 6.35
CA SER A 302 -26.21 12.74 7.62
C SER A 302 -25.00 13.08 8.49
N TYR A 303 -23.98 13.68 7.88
CA TYR A 303 -22.74 14.07 8.55
C TYR A 303 -22.56 15.60 8.57
N GLY A 304 -23.57 16.38 8.18
CA GLY A 304 -23.53 17.84 8.23
C GLY A 304 -22.59 18.51 7.23
N PHE A 305 -22.16 17.80 6.17
CA PHE A 305 -21.33 18.38 5.12
C PHE A 305 -22.14 19.29 4.20
N GLY A 306 -21.68 20.53 4.00
CA GLY A 306 -22.34 21.51 3.14
C GLY A 306 -23.57 22.18 3.75
N ARG A 307 -23.82 21.97 5.06
CA ARG A 307 -24.92 22.61 5.78
C ARG A 307 -24.81 24.13 5.76
N ASP A 308 -23.62 24.69 5.98
CA ASP A 308 -23.37 26.13 5.89
C ASP A 308 -23.60 26.70 4.48
N ARG A 309 -23.39 25.88 3.44
CA ARG A 309 -23.66 26.26 2.04
C ARG A 309 -25.14 26.24 1.72
N ARG A 310 -25.87 25.24 2.20
CA ARG A 310 -27.33 25.19 2.08
C ARG A 310 -27.99 26.27 2.93
N GLU A 311 -27.53 26.52 4.15
CA GLU A 311 -28.04 27.60 5.00
C GLU A 311 -27.72 28.99 4.39
N ALA A 312 -26.58 29.16 3.70
CA ALA A 312 -26.28 30.37 2.94
C ALA A 312 -27.13 30.51 1.67
N ASP A 313 -27.33 29.44 0.90
CA ASP A 313 -28.17 29.44 -0.30
C ASP A 313 -29.66 29.61 0.06
N ASP A 314 -30.14 28.96 1.12
CA ASP A 314 -31.50 29.09 1.66
C ASP A 314 -31.72 30.47 2.29
N ALA A 315 -30.70 31.08 2.92
CA ALA A 315 -30.76 32.47 3.37
C ALA A 315 -30.78 33.46 2.18
N TYR A 316 -30.13 33.14 1.06
CA TYR A 316 -30.15 33.94 -0.16
C TYR A 316 -31.51 33.88 -0.85
N VAL A 317 -32.14 32.70 -0.90
CA VAL A 317 -33.49 32.50 -1.42
C VAL A 317 -34.56 33.07 -0.48
N GLY A 318 -34.36 32.95 0.84
CA GLY A 318 -35.22 33.55 1.86
C GLY A 318 -35.14 35.07 1.95
N GLY A 319 -34.00 35.66 1.57
CA GLY A 319 -33.79 37.11 1.52
C GLY A 319 -34.39 37.80 0.29
N GLN A 320 -34.75 37.06 -0.76
CA GLN A 320 -35.36 37.62 -1.98
C GLN A 320 -36.90 37.73 -1.92
N ASN A 321 -37.55 37.29 -0.85
CA ASN A 321 -39.01 37.29 -0.74
C ASN A 321 -39.61 38.41 0.11
N HIS A 322 -38.83 39.44 0.50
CA HIS A 322 -39.33 40.47 1.42
C HIS A 322 -39.46 41.90 0.89
N ASP A 323 -39.06 42.21 -0.35
CA ASP A 323 -39.28 43.54 -0.92
C ASP A 323 -39.80 43.47 -2.38
N GLY A 324 -41.11 43.67 -2.53
CA GLY A 324 -41.67 44.52 -3.59
C GLY A 324 -41.84 43.99 -5.04
N VAL A 325 -43.11 43.73 -5.40
CA VAL A 325 -43.84 44.26 -6.59
C VAL A 325 -43.28 44.02 -8.01
N TYR A 326 -44.03 43.18 -8.76
CA TYR A 326 -44.21 43.04 -10.24
C TYR A 326 -43.01 43.13 -11.20
N GLY A 327 -42.84 42.05 -11.98
CA GLY A 327 -42.17 42.06 -13.28
C GLY A 327 -42.10 40.65 -13.87
N GLU A 328 -42.97 40.36 -14.84
CA GLU A 328 -42.86 39.21 -15.73
C GLU A 328 -41.46 39.12 -16.35
N ASP A 329 -40.95 37.89 -16.47
CA ASP A 329 -39.77 37.41 -17.23
C ASP A 329 -38.72 36.70 -16.37
N SER A 330 -39.02 35.47 -15.95
CA SER A 330 -37.99 34.48 -15.61
C SER A 330 -38.40 33.05 -16.02
N ALA A 331 -38.95 32.94 -17.23
CA ALA A 331 -39.04 31.68 -17.95
C ALA A 331 -37.65 31.24 -18.46
N TYR A 332 -36.69 30.95 -17.58
CA TYR A 332 -35.41 30.32 -17.96
C TYR A 332 -34.72 29.44 -16.89
N PHE A 333 -35.32 29.25 -15.71
CA PHE A 333 -34.77 28.33 -14.69
C PHE A 333 -35.67 27.13 -14.37
N GLU A 334 -36.67 26.88 -15.21
CA GLU A 334 -37.62 25.79 -15.04
C GLU A 334 -37.30 24.56 -15.90
N THR A 335 -36.02 24.25 -16.10
CA THR A 335 -35.63 22.96 -16.66
C THR A 335 -34.26 22.57 -16.11
N HIS A 336 -34.21 21.87 -14.98
CA HIS A 336 -33.33 20.70 -14.74
C HIS A 336 -33.39 20.16 -13.30
N ASN A 337 -34.26 20.70 -12.42
CA ASN A 337 -34.37 20.23 -11.02
C ASN A 337 -35.64 19.41 -10.71
N ARG A 338 -36.04 18.50 -11.61
CA ARG A 338 -37.06 17.49 -11.33
C ARG A 338 -36.55 16.09 -11.70
N GLY A 339 -35.95 15.44 -10.73
CA GLY A 339 -35.69 14.00 -10.75
C GLY A 339 -35.14 13.55 -9.41
N TYR A 340 -35.94 12.76 -8.68
CA TYR A 340 -35.61 12.04 -7.44
C TYR A 340 -35.88 12.73 -6.10
N TYR A 341 -37.14 13.11 -5.87
CA TYR A 341 -37.80 12.76 -4.61
C TYR A 341 -39.20 12.23 -4.90
N GLY A 342 -39.45 10.99 -4.49
CA GLY A 342 -40.70 10.27 -4.71
C GLY A 342 -40.72 8.99 -3.88
N THR A 343 -40.88 9.15 -2.57
CA THR A 343 -41.30 8.13 -1.62
C THR A 343 -42.78 7.79 -1.81
N THR A 344 -43.10 6.50 -1.86
CA THR A 344 -44.33 5.87 -1.32
C THR A 344 -43.88 4.46 -0.95
N VAL A 345 -43.88 3.98 0.31
CA VAL A 345 -45.01 3.68 1.21
C VAL A 345 -46.25 3.21 0.45
N ARG A 346 -46.27 1.90 0.16
CA ARG A 346 -47.32 0.98 0.61
C ARG A 346 -46.74 -0.41 0.79
#